data_AF-A0A7W1ES24-F1
#
_entry.id   AF-A0A7W1ES24-F1
#
_cell.length_a   1.000
_cell.length_b   1.000
_cell.length_c   1.000
_cell.angle_alpha   90.00
_cell.angle_beta   90.00
_cell.angle_gamma   90.00
#
_symmetry.space_group_name_H-M   'P 1'
#
loop_
_entity.id
_entity.type
_entity.pdbx_description
1 polymer ?
#
loop_
_entity_poly.entity_id
_entity_poly.type
_entity_poly.pdbx_seq_one_letter_code
_entity_poly.pdbx_strand_id
1 'polypeptide(L)'
;MPTSVEMSAVQRLMYFPSLHGDESKLIKPFKLIFEVITKLTVNWWAMILIWLAQKARQNWLVTVIKQIPNGMSFFRMLAIPVVMYNLVYQIHLNQHSQAIPWLVYMVLIIALDALDGPCARDLDAVSEFGKRLDPASDKFCFTFIVLGYTLASLFEYSIAFCLLLFGFALWCLWVELKLIRLAVGPFRRLLDGLKQFDPDFEDPGAFTVGKIKFNLQMLACVAGWLGLVYFPSDPTAILAMALILNASRSFGDKSLGKHREEYVWLLVVYMACNGGLARLRIDSVQSQLSNTDSSDSDTALPPNVTRFRQTG
;
A
#
# COMPACT_ATOMS: atom_id res chain seq x y z
N MET A 1 -8.06 19.41 31.44
CA MET A 1 -7.59 20.15 30.25
C MET A 1 -6.09 20.38 30.42
N PRO A 2 -5.28 20.14 29.39
CA PRO A 2 -3.83 20.36 29.47
C PRO A 2 -3.52 21.83 29.76
N THR A 3 -2.46 22.09 30.52
CA THR A 3 -1.98 23.43 30.84
C THR A 3 -1.45 24.15 29.58
N SER A 4 -1.36 25.47 29.58
CA SER A 4 -0.88 26.26 28.42
C SER A 4 0.54 25.86 27.97
N VAL A 5 1.38 25.41 28.90
CA VAL A 5 2.74 24.90 28.63
C VAL A 5 2.68 23.51 27.97
N GLU A 6 1.81 22.62 28.45
CA GLU A 6 1.56 21.32 27.83
C GLU A 6 0.99 21.47 26.42
N MET A 7 0.11 22.44 26.17
CA MET A 7 -0.38 22.74 24.82
C MET A 7 0.74 23.16 23.87
N SER A 8 1.72 23.96 24.32
CA SER A 8 2.88 24.33 23.49
C SER A 8 3.84 23.16 23.21
N ALA A 9 3.91 22.18 24.12
CA ALA A 9 4.73 20.98 23.96
C ALA A 9 4.02 19.95 23.07
N VAL A 10 2.70 19.80 23.23
CA VAL A 10 1.82 19.02 22.37
C VAL A 10 1.83 19.58 20.95
N GLN A 11 1.72 20.90 20.76
CA GLN A 11 1.86 21.52 19.43
C GLN A 11 3.24 21.26 18.82
N ARG A 12 4.33 21.32 19.61
CA ARG A 12 5.68 20.96 19.12
C ARG A 12 5.82 19.48 18.78
N LEU A 13 5.13 18.60 19.50
CA LEU A 13 5.07 17.16 19.22
C LEU A 13 4.23 16.87 17.98
N MET A 14 3.11 17.56 17.76
CA MET A 14 2.30 17.45 16.54
C MET A 14 3.08 17.93 15.29
N TYR A 15 3.92 18.95 15.43
CA TYR A 15 4.72 19.54 14.35
C TYR A 15 6.11 18.91 14.18
N PHE A 16 6.41 17.75 14.77
CA PHE A 16 7.71 17.12 14.59
C PHE A 16 7.95 16.80 13.10
N PRO A 17 9.14 17.05 12.53
CA PRO A 17 9.38 16.89 11.11
C PRO A 17 9.05 15.46 10.71
N SER A 18 8.27 15.33 9.63
CA SER A 18 7.89 14.06 9.02
C SER A 18 9.00 13.00 9.20
N LEU A 19 8.65 11.84 9.77
CA LEU A 19 9.50 10.62 9.78
C LEU A 19 9.96 10.18 8.37
N HIS A 20 9.62 10.94 7.32
CA HIS A 20 10.12 10.84 5.96
C HIS A 20 11.60 11.31 5.82
N GLY A 21 12.27 11.70 6.90
CA GLY A 21 13.60 12.31 6.89
C GLY A 21 14.80 11.41 6.56
N ASP A 22 14.67 10.09 6.58
CA ASP A 22 15.76 9.18 6.19
C ASP A 22 15.32 8.23 5.06
N GLU A 23 15.12 8.81 3.87
CA GLU A 23 15.00 8.04 2.64
C GLU A 23 16.39 7.51 2.26
N SER A 24 16.56 6.19 2.35
CA SER A 24 17.81 5.51 2.00
C SER A 24 18.29 5.92 0.61
N LYS A 25 19.61 6.01 0.41
CA LYS A 25 20.25 6.38 -0.88
C LYS A 25 19.70 5.59 -2.08
N LEU A 26 19.17 4.39 -1.84
CA LEU A 26 18.57 3.50 -2.83
C LEU A 26 17.21 3.95 -3.36
N ILE A 27 16.40 4.69 -2.59
CA ILE A 27 15.02 5.06 -2.97
C ILE A 27 14.98 6.34 -3.81
N LYS A 28 15.91 7.26 -3.55
CA LYS A 28 16.03 8.55 -4.26
C LYS A 28 16.03 8.45 -5.79
N PRO A 29 16.83 7.57 -6.43
CA PRO A 29 16.83 7.48 -7.89
C PRO A 29 15.50 6.99 -8.45
N PHE A 30 14.83 6.03 -7.80
CA PHE A 30 13.51 5.55 -8.24
C PHE A 30 12.45 6.65 -8.19
N LYS A 31 12.42 7.39 -7.08
CA LYS A 31 11.49 8.52 -6.91
C LYS A 31 11.70 9.60 -7.98
N LEU A 32 12.96 9.93 -8.28
CA LEU A 32 13.30 10.87 -9.33
C LEU A 32 12.84 10.39 -10.71
N ILE A 33 13.07 9.13 -11.04
CA ILE A 33 12.62 8.54 -12.31
C ILE A 33 11.10 8.64 -12.44
N PHE A 34 10.36 8.25 -11.40
CA PHE A 34 8.90 8.34 -11.42
C PHE A 34 8.41 9.78 -11.55
N GLU A 35 8.97 10.72 -10.80
CA GLU A 35 8.60 12.14 -10.91
C GLU A 35 8.89 12.72 -12.30
N VAL A 36 10.01 12.35 -12.92
CA VAL A 36 10.34 12.78 -14.28
C VAL A 36 9.34 12.21 -15.29
N ILE A 37 9.03 10.90 -15.20
CA ILE A 37 8.06 10.25 -16.10
C ILE A 37 6.67 10.87 -15.92
N THR A 38 6.20 11.08 -14.68
CA THR A 38 4.89 11.70 -14.43
C THR A 38 4.81 13.11 -15.00
N LYS A 39 5.88 13.90 -14.83
CA LYS A 39 5.96 15.24 -15.41
C LYS A 39 5.83 15.20 -16.93
N LEU A 40 6.60 14.35 -17.61
CA LEU A 40 6.61 14.28 -19.07
C LEU A 40 5.31 13.72 -19.67
N THR A 41 4.60 12.86 -18.96
CA THR A 41 3.46 12.11 -19.52
C THR A 41 2.09 12.69 -19.19
N VAL A 42 1.78 12.88 -17.90
CA VAL A 42 0.41 13.21 -17.45
C VAL A 42 0.34 14.66 -16.99
N ASN A 43 1.36 15.13 -16.29
CA ASN A 43 1.24 16.35 -15.52
C ASN A 43 1.22 17.61 -16.40
N TRP A 44 2.06 17.68 -17.45
CA TRP A 44 2.04 18.79 -18.40
C TRP A 44 0.66 18.96 -19.07
N TRP A 45 0.06 17.87 -19.54
CA TRP A 45 -1.27 17.90 -20.14
C TRP A 45 -2.34 18.27 -19.12
N ALA A 46 -2.30 17.70 -17.92
CA ALA A 46 -3.27 17.99 -16.86
C ALA A 46 -3.23 19.47 -16.43
N MET A 47 -2.04 20.05 -16.29
CA MET A 47 -1.88 21.48 -15.98
C MET A 47 -2.43 22.38 -17.10
N ILE A 48 -2.16 22.05 -18.36
CA ILE A 48 -2.70 22.79 -19.51
C ILE A 48 -4.22 22.71 -19.52
N LEU A 49 -4.79 21.53 -19.28
CA LEU A 49 -6.24 21.34 -19.22
C LEU A 49 -6.87 22.10 -18.06
N ILE A 50 -6.24 22.13 -16.87
CA ILE A 50 -6.70 22.95 -15.74
C ILE A 50 -6.68 24.42 -16.10
N TRP A 51 -5.59 24.91 -16.70
CA TRP A 51 -5.48 26.30 -17.12
C TRP A 51 -6.55 26.68 -18.16
N LEU A 52 -6.79 25.82 -19.16
CA LEU A 52 -7.85 26.01 -20.16
C LEU A 52 -9.25 26.01 -19.51
N ALA A 53 -9.50 25.08 -18.60
CA ALA A 53 -10.77 24.99 -17.87
C ALA A 53 -11.03 26.22 -17.00
N GLN A 54 -10.01 26.72 -16.29
CA GLN A 54 -10.07 27.95 -15.51
C GLN A 54 -10.35 29.17 -16.41
N LYS A 55 -9.66 29.25 -17.55
CA LYS A 55 -9.88 30.32 -18.55
C LYS A 55 -11.32 30.29 -19.10
N ALA A 56 -11.89 29.11 -19.29
CA ALA A 56 -13.27 28.92 -19.72
C ALA A 56 -14.30 29.07 -18.58
N ARG A 57 -13.87 29.42 -17.34
CA ARG A 57 -14.70 29.48 -16.12
C ARG A 57 -15.47 28.17 -15.82
N GLN A 58 -14.92 27.03 -16.21
CA GLN A 58 -15.53 25.72 -15.99
C GLN A 58 -14.93 25.05 -14.75
N ASN A 59 -15.41 25.43 -13.58
CA ASN A 59 -14.92 24.89 -12.30
C ASN A 59 -15.12 23.37 -12.16
N TRP A 60 -16.16 22.82 -12.79
CA TRP A 60 -16.44 21.39 -12.77
C TRP A 60 -15.32 20.57 -13.46
N LEU A 61 -14.74 21.07 -14.56
CA LEU A 61 -13.63 20.41 -15.26
C LEU A 61 -12.38 20.36 -14.40
N VAL A 62 -12.07 21.44 -13.68
CA VAL A 62 -10.93 21.49 -12.76
C VAL A 62 -11.09 20.41 -11.69
N THR A 63 -12.29 20.26 -11.13
CA THR A 63 -12.60 19.20 -10.15
C THR A 63 -12.41 17.81 -10.76
N VAL A 64 -12.89 17.57 -11.99
CA VAL A 64 -12.71 16.28 -12.67
C VAL A 64 -11.23 15.97 -12.92
N ILE A 65 -10.44 16.94 -13.37
CA ILE A 65 -9.00 16.73 -13.63
C ILE A 65 -8.27 16.43 -12.32
N LYS A 66 -8.63 17.08 -11.21
CA LYS A 66 -8.09 16.75 -9.89
C LYS A 66 -8.47 15.35 -9.39
N GLN A 67 -9.48 14.69 -9.96
CA GLN A 67 -9.81 13.29 -9.62
C GLN A 67 -9.02 12.26 -10.42
N ILE A 68 -8.21 12.67 -11.41
CA ILE A 68 -7.40 11.75 -12.23
C ILE A 68 -6.54 10.80 -11.39
N PRO A 69 -5.81 11.24 -10.34
CA PRO A 69 -5.00 10.33 -9.52
C PRO A 69 -5.83 9.22 -8.86
N ASN A 70 -6.99 9.56 -8.29
CA ASN A 70 -7.93 8.59 -7.73
C ASN A 70 -8.49 7.66 -8.81
N GLY A 71 -8.74 8.21 -10.00
CA GLY A 71 -9.15 7.46 -11.18
C GLY A 71 -8.12 6.40 -11.55
N MET A 72 -6.82 6.69 -11.51
CA MET A 72 -5.76 5.72 -11.81
C MET A 72 -5.83 4.49 -10.89
N SER A 73 -5.97 4.68 -9.57
CA SER A 73 -6.09 3.56 -8.62
C SER A 73 -7.40 2.79 -8.82
N PHE A 74 -8.49 3.45 -9.21
CA PHE A 74 -9.77 2.81 -9.53
C PHE A 74 -9.71 2.00 -10.84
N PHE A 75 -9.09 2.55 -11.89
CA PHE A 75 -8.89 1.87 -13.17
C PHE A 75 -8.07 0.60 -13.00
N ARG A 76 -7.06 0.58 -12.12
CA ARG A 76 -6.33 -0.66 -11.76
C ARG A 76 -7.28 -1.74 -11.25
N MET A 77 -8.22 -1.41 -10.37
CA MET A 77 -9.21 -2.38 -9.89
C MET A 77 -10.15 -2.87 -11.01
N LEU A 78 -10.59 -1.95 -11.87
CA LEU A 78 -11.46 -2.28 -12.99
C LEU A 78 -10.75 -3.11 -14.07
N ALA A 79 -9.43 -3.01 -14.20
CA ALA A 79 -8.64 -3.80 -15.13
C ALA A 79 -8.52 -5.28 -14.72
N ILE A 80 -8.73 -5.60 -13.43
CA ILE A 80 -8.54 -6.96 -12.89
C ILE A 80 -9.36 -8.02 -13.64
N PRO A 81 -10.70 -7.87 -13.86
CA PRO A 81 -11.48 -8.88 -14.58
C PRO A 81 -10.98 -9.10 -16.00
N VAL A 82 -10.53 -8.05 -16.69
CA VAL A 82 -9.98 -8.14 -18.06
C VAL A 82 -8.65 -8.89 -18.05
N VAL A 83 -7.77 -8.57 -17.10
CA VAL A 83 -6.49 -9.26 -16.91
C VAL A 83 -6.71 -10.74 -16.58
N MET A 84 -7.63 -11.05 -15.68
CA MET A 84 -7.96 -12.43 -15.31
C MET A 84 -8.58 -13.20 -16.47
N TYR A 85 -9.49 -12.59 -17.23
CA TYR A 85 -10.08 -13.21 -18.40
C TYR A 85 -9.01 -13.57 -19.42
N ASN A 86 -8.12 -12.63 -19.75
CA ASN A 86 -7.01 -12.90 -20.69
C ASN A 86 -6.07 -13.98 -20.13
N LEU A 87 -5.73 -13.93 -18.84
CA LEU A 87 -4.85 -14.91 -18.21
C LEU A 87 -5.39 -16.34 -18.31
N VAL A 88 -6.63 -16.55 -17.88
CA VAL A 88 -7.22 -17.90 -17.77
C VAL A 88 -7.68 -18.41 -19.14
N TYR A 89 -8.31 -17.56 -19.95
CA TYR A 89 -8.87 -17.95 -21.24
C TYR A 89 -7.78 -18.27 -22.27
N GLN A 90 -6.69 -17.51 -22.29
CA GLN A 90 -5.60 -17.76 -23.24
C GLN A 90 -4.89 -19.08 -22.98
N ILE A 91 -4.64 -19.39 -21.70
CA ILE A 91 -4.04 -20.66 -21.28
C ILE A 91 -5.02 -21.81 -21.58
N HIS A 92 -6.32 -21.64 -21.31
CA HIS A 92 -7.32 -22.66 -21.64
C HIS A 92 -7.38 -23.01 -23.15
N LEU A 93 -7.21 -22.02 -24.03
CA LEU A 93 -7.29 -22.23 -25.48
C LEU A 93 -5.95 -22.60 -26.15
N ASN A 94 -4.86 -22.75 -25.40
CA ASN A 94 -3.49 -22.91 -25.92
C ASN A 94 -3.11 -21.80 -26.93
N GLN A 95 -3.70 -20.60 -26.80
CA GLN A 95 -3.48 -19.47 -27.69
C GLN A 95 -2.38 -18.55 -27.15
N HIS A 96 -1.17 -19.09 -27.04
CA HIS A 96 0.01 -18.37 -26.55
C HIS A 96 0.35 -17.11 -27.36
N SER A 97 -0.14 -16.98 -28.60
CA SER A 97 0.01 -15.77 -29.43
C SER A 97 -0.74 -14.53 -28.90
N GLN A 98 -1.67 -14.70 -27.95
CA GLN A 98 -2.38 -13.59 -27.29
C GLN A 98 -1.68 -13.07 -26.02
N ALA A 99 -0.44 -13.50 -25.81
CA ALA A 99 0.43 -13.08 -24.74
C ALA A 99 0.57 -11.54 -24.59
N ILE A 100 0.64 -10.84 -25.73
CA ILE A 100 0.95 -9.41 -25.79
C ILE A 100 -0.09 -8.56 -25.02
N PRO A 101 -1.42 -8.71 -25.25
CA PRO A 101 -2.44 -8.02 -24.47
C PRO A 101 -2.26 -8.08 -22.96
N TRP A 102 -1.98 -9.26 -22.40
CA TRP A 102 -1.81 -9.42 -20.95
C TRP A 102 -0.59 -8.66 -20.43
N LEU A 103 0.54 -8.72 -21.15
CA LEU A 103 1.74 -7.94 -20.82
C LEU A 103 1.48 -6.44 -20.85
N VAL A 104 0.76 -5.95 -21.86
CA VAL A 104 0.38 -4.53 -21.98
C VAL A 104 -0.44 -4.09 -20.77
N TYR A 105 -1.41 -4.90 -20.32
CA TYR A 105 -2.17 -4.59 -19.12
C TYR A 105 -1.33 -4.58 -17.85
N MET A 106 -0.38 -5.50 -17.70
CA MET A 106 0.51 -5.51 -16.54
C MET A 106 1.42 -4.28 -16.49
N VAL A 107 2.01 -3.91 -17.63
CA VAL A 107 2.80 -2.68 -17.73
C VAL A 107 1.95 -1.46 -17.40
N LEU A 108 0.70 -1.43 -17.86
CA LEU A 108 -0.23 -0.35 -17.54
C LEU A 108 -0.54 -0.28 -16.04
N ILE A 109 -0.79 -1.41 -15.38
CA ILE A 109 -1.05 -1.46 -13.92
C ILE A 109 0.16 -0.94 -13.14
N ILE A 110 1.37 -1.41 -13.46
CA ILE A 110 2.62 -0.96 -12.85
C ILE A 110 2.80 0.55 -13.07
N ALA A 111 2.54 1.04 -14.28
CA ALA A 111 2.64 2.45 -14.58
C ALA A 111 1.62 3.29 -13.80
N LEU A 112 0.35 2.86 -13.72
CA LEU A 112 -0.70 3.59 -13.01
C LEU A 112 -0.40 3.72 -11.51
N ASP A 113 0.15 2.69 -10.88
CA ASP A 113 0.60 2.71 -9.47
C ASP A 113 1.75 3.70 -9.22
N ALA A 114 2.70 3.71 -10.14
CA ALA A 114 3.85 4.58 -10.07
C ALA A 114 3.49 6.07 -10.26
N LEU A 115 2.47 6.34 -11.09
CA LEU A 115 2.11 7.68 -11.52
C LEU A 115 1.09 8.37 -10.62
N ASP A 116 0.24 7.64 -9.90
CA ASP A 116 -0.86 8.24 -9.13
C ASP A 116 -0.37 9.17 -7.99
N GLY A 117 0.69 8.79 -7.29
CA GLY A 117 1.26 9.53 -6.17
C GLY A 117 1.93 10.84 -6.59
N PRO A 118 2.89 10.83 -7.55
CA PRO A 118 3.45 12.07 -8.08
C PRO A 118 2.39 12.97 -8.72
N CYS A 119 1.43 12.39 -9.45
CA CYS A 119 0.35 13.14 -10.09
C CYS A 119 -0.55 13.85 -9.06
N ALA A 120 -0.90 13.18 -7.95
CA ALA A 120 -1.69 13.79 -6.87
C ALA A 120 -0.96 14.95 -6.19
N ARG A 121 0.35 14.84 -6.00
CA ARG A 121 1.19 15.91 -5.41
C ARG A 121 1.30 17.11 -6.34
N ASP A 122 1.56 16.87 -7.62
CA ASP A 122 1.75 17.93 -8.59
C ASP A 122 0.45 18.70 -8.89
N LEU A 123 -0.71 18.04 -8.82
CA LEU A 123 -2.03 18.65 -9.04
C LEU A 123 -2.66 19.26 -7.79
N ASP A 124 -1.98 19.19 -6.65
CA ASP A 124 -2.54 19.55 -5.34
C ASP A 124 -3.94 18.91 -5.14
N ALA A 125 -3.96 17.60 -5.33
CA ALA A 125 -5.16 16.77 -5.39
C ALA A 125 -5.06 15.54 -4.47
N VAL A 126 -4.20 15.62 -3.46
CA VAL A 126 -4.04 14.58 -2.45
C VAL A 126 -5.33 14.50 -1.62
N SER A 127 -6.00 13.34 -1.64
CA SER A 127 -7.26 13.13 -0.94
C SER A 127 -7.18 11.97 0.06
N GLU A 128 -7.95 12.06 1.16
CA GLU A 128 -8.06 10.93 2.12
C GLU A 128 -8.61 9.67 1.47
N PHE A 129 -9.55 9.82 0.53
CA PHE A 129 -10.10 8.70 -0.20
C PHE A 129 -9.02 8.03 -1.06
N GLY A 130 -8.22 8.80 -1.79
CA GLY A 130 -7.09 8.29 -2.57
C GLY A 130 -6.06 7.55 -1.70
N LYS A 131 -5.69 8.12 -0.55
CA LYS A 131 -4.80 7.47 0.43
C LYS A 131 -5.33 6.12 0.92
N ARG A 132 -6.65 5.91 0.94
CA ARG A 132 -7.28 4.62 1.29
C ARG A 132 -7.41 3.68 0.09
N LEU A 133 -7.73 4.22 -1.07
CA LEU A 133 -7.96 3.44 -2.29
C LEU A 133 -6.66 2.81 -2.81
N ASP A 134 -5.54 3.53 -2.73
CA ASP A 134 -4.24 3.09 -3.25
C ASP A 134 -3.78 1.76 -2.59
N PRO A 135 -3.61 1.66 -1.25
CA PRO A 135 -3.21 0.41 -0.59
C PRO A 135 -4.27 -0.70 -0.64
N ALA A 136 -5.52 -0.37 -0.96
CA ALA A 136 -6.58 -1.36 -1.17
C ALA A 136 -6.44 -1.96 -2.57
N SER A 137 -6.35 -1.10 -3.59
CA SER A 137 -6.19 -1.49 -5.00
C SER A 137 -4.97 -2.38 -5.20
N ASP A 138 -3.83 -2.05 -4.59
CA ASP A 138 -2.60 -2.86 -4.65
C ASP A 138 -2.84 -4.31 -4.22
N LYS A 139 -3.49 -4.49 -3.07
CA LYS A 139 -3.71 -5.81 -2.48
C LYS A 139 -4.76 -6.59 -3.24
N PHE A 140 -5.82 -5.92 -3.71
CA PHE A 140 -6.80 -6.55 -4.59
C PHE A 140 -6.15 -7.02 -5.89
N CYS A 141 -5.40 -6.15 -6.56
CA CYS A 141 -4.74 -6.46 -7.82
C CYS A 141 -3.80 -7.66 -7.69
N PHE A 142 -2.88 -7.64 -6.71
CA PHE A 142 -1.96 -8.75 -6.47
C PHE A 142 -2.68 -10.06 -6.16
N THR A 143 -3.69 -10.02 -5.27
CA THR A 143 -4.45 -11.21 -4.88
C THR A 143 -5.12 -11.88 -6.07
N PHE A 144 -5.83 -11.10 -6.89
CA PHE A 144 -6.57 -11.65 -8.03
C PHE A 144 -5.64 -12.17 -9.13
N ILE A 145 -4.50 -11.52 -9.38
CA ILE A 145 -3.52 -12.00 -10.36
C ILE A 145 -2.91 -13.33 -9.92
N VAL A 146 -2.50 -13.46 -8.66
CA VAL A 146 -1.95 -14.71 -8.11
C VAL A 146 -3.00 -15.83 -8.12
N LEU A 147 -4.26 -15.50 -7.80
CA LEU A 147 -5.36 -16.47 -7.89
C LEU A 147 -5.59 -16.92 -9.35
N GLY A 148 -5.62 -15.97 -10.29
CA GLY A 148 -5.76 -16.27 -11.72
C GLY A 148 -4.62 -17.14 -12.24
N TYR A 149 -3.39 -16.92 -11.76
CA TYR A 149 -2.23 -17.73 -12.09
C TYR A 149 -2.41 -19.18 -11.61
N THR A 150 -2.90 -19.33 -10.37
CA THR A 150 -3.18 -20.66 -9.80
C THR A 150 -4.27 -21.38 -10.58
N LEU A 151 -5.34 -20.68 -10.97
CA LEU A 151 -6.40 -21.24 -11.81
C LEU A 151 -5.89 -21.65 -13.19
N ALA A 152 -5.05 -20.82 -13.81
CA ALA A 152 -4.53 -21.12 -15.13
C ALA A 152 -3.56 -22.33 -15.10
N SER A 153 -2.78 -22.48 -14.03
CA SER A 153 -1.89 -23.64 -13.88
C SER A 153 -2.61 -24.99 -13.84
N LEU A 154 -3.91 -25.02 -13.49
CA LEU A 154 -4.71 -26.25 -13.47
C LEU A 154 -4.89 -26.89 -14.86
N PHE A 155 -4.74 -26.11 -15.94
CA PHE A 155 -4.97 -26.61 -17.30
C PHE A 155 -3.75 -27.30 -17.91
N GLU A 156 -2.54 -26.93 -17.50
CA GLU A 156 -1.30 -27.38 -18.13
C GLU A 156 -0.45 -28.28 -17.22
N TYR A 157 -0.60 -28.18 -15.89
CA TYR A 157 0.31 -28.80 -14.92
C TYR A 157 -0.35 -29.93 -14.11
N SER A 158 0.49 -30.76 -13.51
CA SER A 158 0.03 -31.81 -12.60
C SER A 158 -0.74 -31.23 -11.40
N ILE A 159 -1.72 -31.98 -10.89
CA ILE A 159 -2.51 -31.58 -9.71
C ILE A 159 -1.60 -31.29 -8.50
N ALA A 160 -0.55 -32.09 -8.29
CA ALA A 160 0.41 -31.87 -7.21
C ALA A 160 1.12 -30.50 -7.32
N PHE A 161 1.50 -30.11 -8.54
CA PHE A 161 2.10 -28.82 -8.80
C PHE A 161 1.11 -27.66 -8.58
N CYS A 162 -0.14 -27.84 -9.00
CA CYS A 162 -1.19 -26.86 -8.79
C CYS A 162 -1.50 -26.64 -7.31
N LEU A 163 -1.51 -27.72 -6.50
CA LEU A 163 -1.69 -27.63 -5.05
C LEU A 163 -0.54 -26.88 -4.38
N LEU A 164 0.69 -27.04 -4.86
CA LEU A 164 1.85 -26.29 -4.38
C LEU A 164 1.69 -24.79 -4.68
N LEU A 165 1.33 -24.43 -5.91
CA LEU A 165 1.07 -23.04 -6.29
C LEU A 165 -0.10 -22.44 -5.49
N PHE A 166 -1.16 -23.21 -5.25
CA PHE A 166 -2.29 -22.77 -4.43
C PHE A 166 -1.88 -22.55 -2.97
N GLY A 167 -1.09 -23.46 -2.39
CA GLY A 167 -0.52 -23.28 -1.05
C GLY A 167 0.35 -22.02 -0.96
N PHE A 168 1.17 -21.77 -1.97
CA PHE A 168 1.99 -20.56 -2.08
C PHE A 168 1.13 -19.29 -2.22
N ALA A 169 0.08 -19.33 -3.04
CA ALA A 169 -0.88 -18.23 -3.18
C ALA A 169 -1.58 -17.90 -1.86
N LEU A 170 -2.04 -18.92 -1.12
CA LEU A 170 -2.64 -18.74 0.20
C LEU A 170 -1.65 -18.17 1.21
N TRP A 171 -0.38 -18.61 1.17
CA TRP A 171 0.67 -18.06 2.01
C TRP A 171 0.92 -16.58 1.71
N CYS A 172 1.04 -16.20 0.44
CA CYS A 172 1.15 -14.81 0.01
C CYS A 172 -0.04 -13.97 0.50
N LEU A 173 -1.27 -14.47 0.31
CA LEU A 173 -2.49 -13.82 0.78
C LEU A 173 -2.48 -13.64 2.31
N TRP A 174 -2.12 -14.68 3.06
CA TRP A 174 -2.05 -14.62 4.52
C TRP A 174 -1.05 -13.56 4.99
N VAL A 175 0.11 -13.48 4.35
CA VAL A 175 1.11 -12.43 4.61
C VAL A 175 0.49 -11.06 4.37
N GLU A 176 -0.11 -10.80 3.20
CA GLU A 176 -0.72 -9.50 2.88
C GLU A 176 -1.86 -9.11 3.83
N LEU A 177 -2.71 -10.07 4.22
CA LEU A 177 -3.77 -9.84 5.20
C LEU A 177 -3.21 -9.52 6.58
N LYS A 178 -2.12 -10.17 7.00
CA LYS A 178 -1.42 -9.86 8.25
C LYS A 178 -0.87 -8.43 8.22
N LEU A 179 -0.30 -8.01 7.09
CA LEU A 179 0.19 -6.63 6.90
C LEU A 179 -0.94 -5.60 7.08
N ILE A 180 -2.13 -5.84 6.51
CA ILE A 180 -3.30 -4.95 6.69
C ILE A 180 -3.71 -4.87 8.16
N ARG A 181 -3.89 -6.03 8.82
CA ARG A 181 -4.43 -6.08 10.19
C ARG A 181 -3.53 -5.34 11.18
N LEU A 182 -2.23 -5.49 11.03
CA LEU A 182 -1.24 -4.83 11.89
C LEU A 182 -1.13 -3.33 11.60
N ALA A 183 -1.16 -2.92 10.33
CA ALA A 183 -0.94 -1.54 9.94
C ALA A 183 -2.19 -0.65 10.03
N VAL A 184 -3.39 -1.17 9.76
CA VAL A 184 -4.58 -0.31 9.55
C VAL A 184 -5.46 -0.22 10.79
N GLY A 185 -5.68 -1.32 11.52
CA GLY A 185 -6.69 -1.36 12.58
C GLY A 185 -6.40 -0.47 13.79
N PRO A 186 -5.24 -0.63 14.47
CA PRO A 186 -4.87 0.17 15.62
C PRO A 186 -4.49 1.61 15.24
N PHE A 187 -3.75 1.76 14.15
CA PHE A 187 -3.29 3.04 13.62
C PHE A 187 -4.45 3.97 13.30
N ARG A 188 -5.46 3.46 12.58
CA ARG A 188 -6.60 4.28 12.16
C ARG A 188 -7.42 4.79 13.33
N ARG A 189 -7.70 3.93 14.31
CA ARG A 189 -8.43 4.32 15.53
C ARG A 189 -7.73 5.46 16.25
N LEU A 190 -6.40 5.45 16.24
CA LEU A 190 -5.62 6.46 16.91
C LEU A 190 -5.57 7.76 16.13
N LEU A 191 -5.43 7.68 14.81
CA LEU A 191 -5.52 8.83 13.90
C LEU A 191 -6.89 9.50 13.96
N ASP A 192 -7.97 8.73 13.91
CA ASP A 192 -9.34 9.26 14.01
C ASP A 192 -9.58 9.91 15.39
N GLY A 193 -8.91 9.40 16.44
CA GLY A 193 -8.89 10.04 17.77
C GLY A 193 -8.12 11.35 17.79
N LEU A 194 -6.98 11.45 17.09
CA LEU A 194 -6.21 12.69 16.95
C LEU A 194 -6.96 13.75 16.14
N LYS A 195 -7.68 13.34 15.09
CA LYS A 195 -8.52 14.25 14.28
C LYS A 195 -9.65 14.91 15.06
N GLN A 196 -10.05 14.35 16.21
CA GLN A 196 -10.99 15.02 17.12
C GLN A 196 -10.37 16.21 17.84
N PHE A 197 -9.05 16.21 18.05
CA PHE A 197 -8.31 17.31 18.66
C PHE A 197 -7.84 18.34 17.63
N ASP A 198 -7.42 17.87 16.45
CA ASP A 198 -7.00 18.71 15.34
C ASP A 198 -7.61 18.18 14.03
N PRO A 199 -8.70 18.81 13.53
CA PRO A 199 -9.33 18.40 12.28
C PRO A 199 -8.40 18.46 11.06
N ASP A 200 -7.37 19.31 11.09
CA ASP A 200 -6.42 19.52 10.00
C ASP A 200 -5.24 18.54 10.07
N PHE A 201 -5.26 17.59 11.01
CA PHE A 201 -4.20 16.59 11.17
C PHE A 201 -4.07 15.71 9.91
N GLU A 202 -2.96 15.87 9.20
CA GLU A 202 -2.73 15.17 7.94
C GLU A 202 -2.56 13.66 8.12
N ASP A 203 -3.28 12.89 7.31
CA ASP A 203 -3.13 11.43 7.24
C ASP A 203 -1.78 11.07 6.60
N PRO A 204 -0.91 10.30 7.25
CA PRO A 204 0.34 9.90 6.62
C PRO A 204 0.09 9.07 5.37
N GLY A 205 0.72 9.48 4.26
CA GLY A 205 0.58 8.79 2.98
C GLY A 205 1.25 7.42 2.95
N ALA A 206 1.02 6.65 1.89
CA ALA A 206 1.71 5.38 1.67
C ALA A 206 3.22 5.60 1.47
N PHE A 207 4.04 4.80 2.14
CA PHE A 207 5.50 4.87 1.98
C PHE A 207 5.94 4.38 0.59
N THR A 208 6.95 5.04 0.01
CA THR A 208 7.56 4.66 -1.29
C THR A 208 8.07 3.22 -1.30
N VAL A 209 8.50 2.69 -0.15
CA VAL A 209 8.94 1.29 0.00
C VAL A 209 7.80 0.32 -0.27
N GLY A 210 6.57 0.66 0.12
CA GLY A 210 5.37 -0.11 -0.19
C GLY A 210 5.07 -0.16 -1.69
N LYS A 211 5.21 0.96 -2.41
CA LYS A 211 5.07 1.00 -3.87
C LYS A 211 6.14 0.18 -4.59
N ILE A 212 7.38 0.19 -4.11
CA ILE A 212 8.45 -0.66 -4.66
C ILE A 212 8.11 -2.14 -4.48
N LYS A 213 7.63 -2.54 -3.29
CA LYS A 213 7.16 -3.90 -3.03
C LYS A 213 6.07 -4.32 -4.03
N PHE A 214 5.03 -3.50 -4.20
CA PHE A 214 3.92 -3.82 -5.10
C PHE A 214 4.39 -3.99 -6.54
N ASN A 215 5.19 -3.05 -7.06
CA ASN A 215 5.71 -3.15 -8.43
C ASN A 215 6.61 -4.37 -8.64
N LEU A 216 7.38 -4.78 -7.62
CA LEU A 216 8.18 -6.00 -7.67
C LEU A 216 7.30 -7.27 -7.65
N GLN A 217 6.17 -7.24 -6.93
CA GLN A 217 5.16 -8.30 -6.97
C GLN A 217 4.52 -8.43 -8.35
N MET A 218 4.16 -7.31 -9.00
CA MET A 218 3.64 -7.31 -10.37
C MET A 218 4.67 -7.86 -11.35
N LEU A 219 5.95 -7.47 -11.22
CA LEU A 219 7.04 -7.99 -12.04
C LEU A 219 7.22 -9.51 -11.87
N ALA A 220 7.08 -10.02 -10.64
CA ALA A 220 7.11 -11.46 -10.38
C ALA A 220 5.99 -12.19 -11.11
N CYS A 221 4.76 -11.65 -11.09
CA CYS A 221 3.63 -12.21 -11.83
C CYS A 221 3.89 -12.23 -13.33
N VAL A 222 4.49 -11.17 -13.88
CA VAL A 222 4.90 -11.11 -15.29
C VAL A 222 5.94 -12.18 -15.62
N ALA A 223 6.98 -12.31 -14.81
CA ALA A 223 8.03 -13.32 -15.01
C ALA A 223 7.48 -14.75 -14.93
N GLY A 224 6.61 -15.02 -13.95
CA GLY A 224 5.95 -16.31 -13.82
C GLY A 224 5.10 -16.62 -15.06
N TRP A 225 4.31 -15.67 -15.52
CA TRP A 225 3.41 -15.89 -16.64
C TRP A 225 4.15 -16.07 -17.98
N LEU A 226 5.22 -15.31 -18.22
CA LEU A 226 6.12 -15.57 -19.36
C LEU A 226 6.71 -16.99 -19.29
N GLY A 227 7.01 -17.45 -18.08
CA GLY A 227 7.36 -18.82 -17.78
C GLY A 227 6.33 -19.84 -18.25
N LEU A 228 5.08 -19.69 -17.80
CA LEU A 228 4.00 -20.60 -18.18
C LEU A 228 3.84 -20.65 -19.71
N VAL A 229 3.88 -19.49 -20.37
CA VAL A 229 3.61 -19.39 -21.80
C VAL A 229 4.74 -19.95 -22.65
N TYR A 230 6.00 -19.61 -22.33
CA TYR A 230 7.14 -19.96 -23.18
C TYR A 230 7.86 -21.23 -22.74
N PHE A 231 7.78 -21.58 -21.46
CA PHE A 231 8.47 -22.73 -20.85
C PHE A 231 7.55 -23.53 -19.92
N PRO A 232 6.42 -24.07 -20.42
CA PRO A 232 5.39 -24.69 -19.58
C PRO A 232 5.83 -25.95 -18.82
N SER A 233 6.96 -26.56 -19.20
CA SER A 233 7.50 -27.74 -18.53
C SER A 233 8.71 -27.42 -17.65
N ASP A 234 9.17 -26.18 -17.64
CA ASP A 234 10.36 -25.78 -16.90
C ASP A 234 10.00 -25.09 -15.57
N PRO A 235 10.39 -25.64 -14.41
CA PRO A 235 10.16 -25.00 -13.12
C PRO A 235 10.94 -23.69 -12.92
N THR A 236 11.92 -23.37 -13.77
CA THR A 236 12.78 -22.18 -13.61
C THR A 236 12.00 -20.88 -13.47
N ALA A 237 10.90 -20.70 -14.20
CA ALA A 237 10.14 -19.47 -14.15
C ALA A 237 9.31 -19.32 -12.87
N ILE A 238 8.79 -20.42 -12.33
CA ILE A 238 8.13 -20.41 -11.01
C ILE A 238 9.16 -20.14 -9.91
N LEU A 239 10.37 -20.70 -10.02
CA LEU A 239 11.47 -20.39 -9.10
C LEU A 239 11.86 -18.92 -9.19
N ALA A 240 11.97 -18.36 -10.39
CA ALA A 240 12.23 -16.94 -10.60
C ALA A 240 11.13 -16.05 -9.99
N MET A 241 9.86 -16.39 -10.22
CA MET A 241 8.72 -15.72 -9.60
C MET A 241 8.80 -15.77 -8.06
N ALA A 242 9.06 -16.95 -7.49
CA ALA A 242 9.19 -17.13 -6.04
C ALA A 242 10.37 -16.33 -5.45
N LEU A 243 11.51 -16.27 -6.14
CA LEU A 243 12.66 -15.47 -5.75
C LEU A 243 12.34 -13.97 -5.73
N ILE A 244 11.68 -13.47 -6.78
CA ILE A 244 11.28 -12.06 -6.87
C ILE A 244 10.25 -11.73 -5.77
N LEU A 245 9.29 -12.61 -5.50
CA LEU A 245 8.30 -12.42 -4.41
C LEU A 245 8.94 -12.46 -3.02
N ASN A 246 9.95 -13.31 -2.83
CA ASN A 246 10.71 -13.33 -1.58
C ASN A 246 11.53 -12.04 -1.42
N ALA A 247 12.13 -11.54 -2.49
CA ALA A 247 12.80 -10.23 -2.48
C ALA A 247 11.82 -9.08 -2.19
N SER A 248 10.61 -9.11 -2.77
CA SER A 248 9.58 -8.09 -2.51
C SER A 248 9.13 -8.07 -1.06
N ARG A 249 9.09 -9.24 -0.40
CA ARG A 249 8.78 -9.33 1.03
C ARG A 249 9.72 -8.51 1.89
N SER A 250 11.02 -8.49 1.61
CA SER A 250 11.99 -7.67 2.36
C SER A 250 11.62 -6.18 2.36
N PHE A 251 11.08 -5.68 1.24
CA PHE A 251 10.57 -4.31 1.16
C PHE A 251 9.27 -4.14 1.95
N GLY A 252 8.38 -5.13 1.95
CA GLY A 252 7.18 -5.14 2.79
C GLY A 252 7.50 -5.04 4.28
N ASP A 253 8.47 -5.82 4.76
CA ASP A 253 8.89 -5.81 6.16
C ASP A 253 9.52 -4.47 6.55
N LYS A 254 10.31 -3.86 5.65
CA LYS A 254 10.83 -2.50 5.83
C LYS A 254 9.71 -1.45 5.88
N SER A 255 8.70 -1.59 5.03
CA SER A 255 7.53 -0.68 5.02
C SER A 255 6.72 -0.80 6.30
N LEU A 256 6.57 -2.00 6.85
CA LEU A 256 5.95 -2.22 8.16
C LEU A 256 6.72 -1.56 9.29
N GLY A 257 8.05 -1.67 9.28
CA GLY A 257 8.90 -1.04 10.30
C GLY A 257 8.62 0.46 10.39
N LYS A 258 8.54 1.13 9.23
CA LYS A 258 8.19 2.57 9.16
C LYS A 258 6.78 2.87 9.67
N HIS A 259 5.78 2.06 9.30
CA HIS A 259 4.43 2.23 9.85
C HIS A 259 4.38 1.99 11.38
N ARG A 260 5.21 1.11 11.92
CA ARG A 260 5.30 0.86 13.36
C ARG A 260 5.91 2.07 14.09
N GLU A 261 7.00 2.63 13.56
CA GLU A 261 7.62 3.85 14.11
C GLU A 261 6.62 5.00 14.16
N GLU A 262 5.89 5.19 13.05
CA GLU A 262 4.85 6.20 12.94
C GLU A 262 3.66 5.94 13.89
N TYR A 263 3.25 4.69 14.04
CA TYR A 263 2.21 4.30 15.00
C TYR A 263 2.61 4.64 16.43
N VAL A 264 3.85 4.30 16.84
CA VAL A 264 4.37 4.60 18.17
C VAL A 264 4.42 6.11 18.40
N TRP A 265 4.86 6.87 17.40
CA TRP A 265 4.86 8.33 17.49
C TRP A 265 3.45 8.89 17.67
N LEU A 266 2.49 8.47 16.84
CA LEU A 266 1.09 8.90 16.97
C LEU A 266 0.55 8.55 18.35
N LEU A 267 0.85 7.35 18.87
CA LEU A 267 0.43 6.90 20.20
C LEU A 267 0.94 7.85 21.30
N VAL A 268 2.20 8.27 21.22
CA VAL A 268 2.79 9.25 22.16
C VAL A 268 2.07 10.59 22.06
N VAL A 269 1.80 11.09 20.84
CA VAL A 269 1.06 12.34 20.62
C VAL A 269 -0.36 12.25 21.19
N TYR A 270 -1.05 11.14 20.95
CA TYR A 270 -2.41 10.91 21.45
C TYR A 270 -2.46 10.84 22.98
N MET A 271 -1.48 10.19 23.61
CA MET A 271 -1.33 10.18 25.07
C MET A 271 -1.02 11.57 25.62
N ALA A 272 -0.21 12.36 24.92
CA ALA A 272 0.10 13.74 25.27
C ALA A 272 -1.15 14.62 25.26
N CYS A 273 -1.97 14.55 24.19
CA CYS A 273 -3.23 15.30 24.07
C CYS A 273 -4.22 14.97 25.20
N ASN A 274 -4.25 13.71 25.65
CA ASN A 274 -5.13 13.25 26.72
C ASN A 274 -4.58 13.52 28.15
N GLY A 275 -3.50 14.29 28.30
CA GLY A 275 -2.89 14.58 29.61
C GLY A 275 -2.20 13.38 30.26
N GLY A 276 -1.88 12.33 29.48
CA GLY A 276 -1.24 11.10 29.94
C GLY A 276 0.28 11.14 30.04
N LEU A 277 0.93 12.22 29.57
CA LEU A 277 2.39 12.36 29.56
C LEU A 277 3.03 12.27 30.94
N ALA A 278 2.33 12.68 32.01
CA ALA A 278 2.80 12.54 33.38
C ALA A 278 2.92 11.07 33.88
N ARG A 279 2.43 10.09 33.11
CA ARG A 279 2.48 8.65 33.44
C ARG A 279 3.41 7.83 32.55
N LEU A 280 4.03 8.42 31.52
CA LEU A 280 4.92 7.72 30.61
C LEU A 280 6.35 7.67 31.16
N ARG A 281 6.65 6.63 31.95
CA ARG A 281 8.04 6.20 32.15
C ARG A 281 8.44 5.42 30.90
N ILE A 282 9.37 5.98 30.13
CA ILE A 282 9.82 5.48 28.81
C ILE A 282 10.26 4.00 28.84
N ASP A 283 10.63 3.48 30.01
CA ASP A 283 11.08 2.10 30.23
C ASP A 283 10.03 1.02 29.91
N SER A 284 8.72 1.32 29.95
CA SER A 284 7.66 0.29 29.76
C SER A 284 7.27 0.04 28.30
N VAL A 285 7.61 0.94 27.38
CA VAL A 285 7.28 0.77 25.95
C VAL A 285 8.32 -0.13 25.27
N GLN A 286 9.58 -0.04 25.69
CA GLN A 286 10.65 -0.92 25.21
C GLN A 286 10.47 -2.37 25.70
N SER A 287 9.97 -2.60 26.92
CA SER A 287 9.70 -3.94 27.43
C SER A 287 8.48 -4.63 26.77
N GLN A 288 7.52 -3.84 26.25
CA GLN A 288 6.39 -4.39 25.47
C GLN A 288 6.77 -4.74 24.03
N LEU A 289 7.77 -4.04 23.47
CA LEU A 289 8.35 -4.34 22.16
C LEU A 289 9.25 -5.57 22.19
N SER A 290 9.98 -5.83 23.29
CA SER A 290 10.83 -7.03 23.42
C SER A 290 10.04 -8.32 23.72
N ASN A 291 8.90 -8.22 24.40
CA ASN A 291 8.09 -9.39 24.77
C ASN A 291 7.16 -9.90 23.66
N THR A 292 7.06 -9.20 22.52
CA THR A 292 6.24 -9.66 21.38
C THR A 292 7.01 -10.56 20.41
N ASP A 293 8.31 -10.75 20.60
CA ASP A 293 9.14 -11.67 19.80
C ASP A 293 9.20 -13.09 20.38
N SER A 294 8.62 -13.36 21.57
CA SER A 294 8.83 -14.63 22.29
C SER A 294 7.58 -15.39 22.73
N SER A 295 6.38 -15.10 22.23
CA SER A 295 5.19 -15.91 22.58
C SER A 295 4.19 -16.06 21.45
N ASP A 296 4.35 -17.14 20.69
CA ASP A 296 3.24 -17.91 20.13
C ASP A 296 2.38 -18.44 21.28
N SER A 297 1.29 -17.75 21.62
CA SER A 297 0.06 -18.33 22.20
C SER A 297 -0.89 -17.23 22.68
N ASP A 298 -2.14 -17.35 22.26
CA ASP A 298 -3.35 -16.88 22.92
C ASP A 298 -3.68 -15.36 23.01
N THR A 299 -4.78 -15.07 22.31
CA THR A 299 -5.84 -14.11 22.67
C THR A 299 -5.83 -13.60 24.11
N ALA A 300 -5.45 -12.33 24.31
CA ALA A 300 -6.03 -11.47 25.35
C ALA A 300 -5.77 -9.98 25.03
N LEU A 301 -6.85 -9.21 24.87
CA LEU A 301 -6.81 -7.75 24.96
C LEU A 301 -6.34 -7.33 26.36
N PRO A 302 -5.55 -6.24 26.52
CA PRO A 302 -5.16 -5.75 27.84
C PRO A 302 -6.39 -5.32 28.65
N PRO A 303 -6.48 -5.67 29.96
CA PRO A 303 -7.70 -5.55 30.77
C PRO A 303 -8.09 -4.12 31.20
N ASN A 304 -7.44 -3.08 30.67
CA ASN A 304 -7.60 -1.71 31.17
C ASN A 304 -8.58 -0.82 30.38
N VAL A 305 -9.40 -1.39 29.49
CA VAL A 305 -10.36 -0.61 28.66
C VAL A 305 -11.81 -0.68 29.18
N THR A 306 -12.12 -1.49 30.20
CA THR A 306 -13.51 -1.74 30.62
C THR A 306 -14.00 -1.03 31.88
N ARG A 307 -13.24 -0.10 32.48
CA ARG A 307 -13.74 0.70 33.62
C ARG A 307 -13.65 2.20 33.39
N PHE A 308 -14.57 2.73 32.59
CA PHE A 308 -15.02 4.12 32.72
C PHE A 308 -16.53 4.19 32.44
N ARG A 309 -17.34 3.78 33.42
CA ARG A 309 -18.68 4.31 33.60
C ARG A 309 -19.16 4.12 35.04
N GLN A 310 -19.64 5.24 35.59
CA GLN A 310 -20.44 5.40 36.80
C GLN A 310 -19.70 5.22 38.13
N THR A 311 -19.48 6.34 38.83
CA THR A 311 -20.17 6.66 40.10
C THR A 311 -19.82 8.08 40.54
N GLY A 312 -20.85 8.82 40.97
CA GLY A 312 -20.78 9.89 41.98
C GLY A 312 -20.32 11.25 41.50
#